data_AF-R1H067-F1
#
_entry.id   AF-R1H067-F1
#
_cell.length_a   1.000
_cell.length_b   1.000
_cell.length_c   1.000
_cell.angle_alpha   90.00
_cell.angle_beta   90.00
_cell.angle_gamma   90.00
#
_symmetry.space_group_name_H-M   'P 1'
#
loop_
_entity.id
_entity.type
_entity.pdbx_description
1 polymer ?
#
loop_
_entity_poly.entity_id
_entity_poly.type
_entity_poly.pdbx_seq_one_letter_code
_entity_poly.pdbx_strand_id
1 'polypeptide(L)'
;MAHPGHNHKAEALERRSAVANMSRRSLAHCQDKLAARGLDVKNVQRRQAMAQQLRKGALAKRDFDTVLNTTHHSTLTGITPNIDPSTLFVGNNSCVLAPETTEGPYYVVGELFRSNVTDDMAGIPLYMDIQLINTNTCEPLEGVALDFWHCNATGVYSGVSASGNGNSDTDTANLNATYGRGIQATDIEGALQFQSIFPGHYMSRKSHSWP
;
A
#
# COMPACT_ATOMS: atom_id res chain seq x y z
N MET A 1 0.24 7.11 17.17
CA MET A 1 1.23 8.15 17.51
C MET A 1 1.02 9.35 16.61
N ALA A 2 0.38 10.41 17.09
CA ALA A 2 0.16 11.66 16.37
C ALA A 2 1.07 12.76 16.95
N HIS A 3 1.39 13.78 16.15
CA HIS A 3 2.45 14.76 16.44
C HIS A 3 2.21 15.57 17.74
N PRO A 4 3.27 16.01 18.44
CA PRO A 4 3.12 16.89 19.60
C PRO A 4 2.41 18.20 19.23
N GLY A 5 1.40 18.60 20.00
CA GLY A 5 0.60 19.81 19.77
C GLY A 5 -0.62 19.64 18.86
N HIS A 6 -0.85 18.45 18.32
CA HIS A 6 -1.97 18.17 17.43
C HIS A 6 -3.28 17.99 18.23
N ASN A 7 -4.30 18.81 17.98
CA ASN A 7 -5.62 18.64 18.58
C ASN A 7 -6.35 17.47 17.93
N HIS A 8 -6.24 16.27 18.50
CA HIS A 8 -6.87 15.06 17.99
C HIS A 8 -8.40 15.16 17.86
N LYS A 9 -9.06 16.05 18.63
CA LYS A 9 -10.49 16.28 18.49
C LYS A 9 -10.82 17.06 17.21
N ALA A 10 -9.98 18.03 16.84
CA ALA A 10 -10.13 18.78 15.60
C ALA A 10 -9.85 17.89 14.37
N GLU A 11 -8.75 17.14 14.38
CA GLU A 11 -8.41 16.15 13.34
C GLU A 11 -9.52 15.08 13.20
N ALA A 12 -10.04 14.57 14.31
CA ALA A 12 -11.14 13.60 14.29
C ALA A 12 -12.45 14.20 13.78
N LEU A 13 -12.72 15.48 14.07
CA LEU A 13 -13.90 16.18 13.57
C LEU A 13 -13.80 16.46 12.07
N GLU A 14 -12.63 16.85 11.59
CA GLU A 14 -12.33 17.05 10.17
C GLU A 14 -12.40 15.73 9.40
N ARG A 15 -11.82 14.65 9.94
CA ARG A 15 -12.00 13.31 9.36
C ARG A 15 -13.47 12.89 9.37
N ARG A 16 -14.21 13.17 10.45
CA ARG A 16 -15.64 12.83 10.55
C ARG A 16 -16.48 13.63 9.55
N SER A 17 -16.20 14.92 9.35
CA SER A 17 -16.93 15.74 8.37
C SER A 17 -16.59 15.34 6.94
N ALA A 18 -15.32 15.05 6.63
CA ALA A 18 -14.91 14.49 5.35
C ALA A 18 -15.61 13.15 5.07
N VAL A 19 -15.64 12.24 6.05
CA VAL A 19 -16.37 10.97 5.96
C VAL A 19 -17.88 11.17 5.82
N ALA A 20 -18.45 12.17 6.50
CA ALA A 20 -19.86 12.52 6.39
C ALA A 20 -20.23 12.99 4.98
N ASN A 21 -19.34 13.75 4.34
CA ASN A 21 -19.55 14.35 3.02
C ASN A 21 -19.15 13.45 1.84
N MET A 22 -18.54 12.28 2.08
CA MET A 22 -18.26 11.31 1.02
C MET A 22 -19.56 10.73 0.44
N SER A 23 -19.80 10.95 -0.86
CA SER A 23 -20.97 10.44 -1.60
C SER A 23 -20.99 8.91 -1.70
N ARG A 24 -19.82 8.26 -1.68
CA ARG A 24 -19.64 6.81 -1.69
C ARG A 24 -18.60 6.43 -0.65
N ARG A 25 -18.94 5.48 0.23
CA ARG A 25 -18.06 4.99 1.31
C ARG A 25 -17.51 3.58 1.05
N SER A 26 -18.10 2.87 0.09
CA SER A 26 -17.72 1.53 -0.34
C SER A 26 -18.04 1.33 -1.82
N LEU A 27 -17.55 0.24 -2.42
CA LEU A 27 -17.89 -0.17 -3.78
C LEU A 27 -19.15 -1.06 -3.78
N ALA A 28 -19.96 -1.02 -2.72
CA ALA A 28 -21.16 -1.86 -2.63
C ALA A 28 -22.12 -1.66 -3.83
N HIS A 29 -22.28 -0.42 -4.29
CA HIS A 29 -23.11 -0.13 -5.48
C HIS A 29 -22.50 -0.65 -6.80
N CYS A 30 -21.22 -0.99 -6.80
CA CYS A 30 -20.52 -1.57 -7.94
C CYS A 30 -20.54 -3.10 -7.92
N GLN A 31 -20.96 -3.73 -6.82
CA GLN A 31 -20.75 -5.17 -6.59
C GLN A 31 -21.29 -6.04 -7.73
N ASP A 32 -22.54 -5.83 -8.15
CA ASP A 32 -23.16 -6.63 -9.22
C ASP A 32 -22.43 -6.48 -10.55
N LYS A 33 -21.98 -5.26 -10.88
CA LYS A 33 -21.25 -4.99 -12.12
C LYS A 33 -19.84 -5.59 -12.10
N LEU A 34 -19.15 -5.50 -10.96
CA LEU A 34 -17.82 -6.09 -10.79
C LEU A 34 -17.89 -7.63 -10.83
N ALA A 35 -18.92 -8.22 -10.22
CA ALA A 35 -19.18 -9.66 -10.26
C ALA A 35 -19.56 -10.14 -11.66
N ALA A 36 -20.41 -9.41 -12.39
CA ALA A 36 -20.76 -9.74 -13.78
C ALA A 36 -19.54 -9.71 -14.72
N ARG A 37 -18.53 -8.89 -14.41
CA ARG A 37 -17.23 -8.87 -15.12
C ARG A 37 -16.27 -9.98 -14.64
N GLY A 38 -16.62 -10.71 -13.59
CA GLY A 38 -15.77 -11.72 -12.95
C GLY A 38 -14.54 -11.15 -12.25
N LEU A 39 -14.57 -9.85 -11.89
CA LEU A 39 -13.40 -9.17 -11.34
C LEU A 39 -13.04 -9.68 -9.94
N ASP A 40 -14.04 -10.06 -9.16
CA ASP A 40 -13.89 -10.73 -7.87
C ASP A 40 -13.10 -12.03 -8.00
N VAL A 41 -13.46 -12.88 -8.97
CA VAL A 41 -12.77 -14.15 -9.25
C VAL A 41 -11.33 -13.89 -9.69
N LYS A 42 -11.13 -12.94 -10.62
CA LYS A 42 -9.80 -12.56 -11.11
C LYS A 42 -8.90 -12.00 -10.00
N ASN A 43 -9.44 -11.13 -9.15
CA ASN A 43 -8.74 -10.59 -7.98
C ASN A 43 -8.31 -11.70 -7.01
N VAL A 44 -9.20 -12.65 -6.73
CA VAL A 44 -8.90 -13.80 -5.88
C VAL A 44 -7.77 -14.63 -6.48
N GLN A 45 -7.86 -14.97 -7.77
CA GLN A 45 -6.85 -15.74 -8.47
C GLN A 45 -5.48 -15.04 -8.45
N ARG A 46 -5.45 -13.74 -8.78
CA ARG A 46 -4.21 -12.94 -8.82
C ARG A 46 -3.55 -12.82 -7.45
N ARG A 47 -4.33 -12.55 -6.39
CA ARG A 47 -3.82 -12.48 -5.00
C ARG A 47 -3.40 -13.84 -4.46
N GLN A 48 -4.13 -14.90 -4.80
CA GLN A 48 -3.75 -16.26 -4.43
C GLN A 48 -2.46 -16.68 -5.13
N ALA A 49 -2.29 -16.37 -6.42
CA ALA A 49 -1.08 -16.66 -7.17
C ALA A 49 0.15 -15.97 -6.56
N MET A 50 0.02 -14.68 -6.21
CA MET A 50 1.06 -13.95 -5.47
C MET A 50 1.36 -14.65 -4.14
N ALA A 51 0.35 -14.93 -3.31
CA ALA A 51 0.55 -15.58 -2.02
C ALA A 51 1.23 -16.96 -2.14
N GLN A 52 0.87 -17.76 -3.13
CA GLN A 52 1.50 -19.05 -3.41
C GLN A 52 2.96 -18.90 -3.85
N GLN A 53 3.25 -17.92 -4.72
CA GLN A 53 4.63 -17.61 -5.14
C GLN A 53 5.49 -17.20 -3.94
N LEU A 54 4.97 -16.35 -3.06
CA LEU A 54 5.67 -15.92 -1.85
C LEU A 54 5.93 -17.07 -0.87
N ARG A 55 5.00 -18.02 -0.75
CA ARG A 55 5.17 -19.23 0.07
C ARG A 55 6.23 -20.19 -0.47
N LYS A 56 6.49 -20.19 -1.78
CA LYS A 56 7.59 -20.97 -2.38
C LYS A 56 8.95 -20.36 -2.06
N GLY A 57 9.00 -19.03 -1.85
CA GLY A 57 10.18 -18.36 -1.31
C GLY A 57 10.41 -18.77 0.15
N ALA A 58 11.68 -18.88 0.55
CA ALA A 58 12.05 -19.11 1.94
C ALA A 58 11.76 -17.86 2.78
N LEU A 59 10.48 -17.57 3.04
CA LEU A 59 10.09 -16.63 4.08
C LEU A 59 10.65 -17.19 5.39
N ALA A 60 11.44 -16.39 6.10
CA ALA A 60 11.95 -16.77 7.42
C ALA A 60 10.77 -17.29 8.27
N LYS A 61 10.87 -18.54 8.74
CA LYS A 61 9.85 -19.11 9.62
C LYS A 61 9.76 -18.22 10.85
N ARG A 62 8.63 -17.53 11.01
CA ARG A 62 8.34 -16.77 12.23
C ARG A 62 8.07 -17.75 13.37
N ASP A 63 8.36 -17.33 14.59
CA ASP A 63 7.93 -18.04 15.79
C ASP A 63 6.39 -18.06 15.85
N PHE A 64 5.80 -19.24 15.64
CA PHE A 64 4.36 -19.41 15.63
C PHE A 64 3.73 -19.25 17.02
N ASP A 65 4.47 -19.57 18.08
CA ASP A 65 3.91 -19.57 19.44
C ASP A 65 3.63 -18.14 19.91
N THR A 66 4.55 -17.21 19.65
CA THR A 66 4.36 -15.78 19.95
C THR A 66 3.29 -15.15 19.06
N VAL A 67 3.27 -15.49 17.76
CA VAL A 67 2.33 -14.89 16.79
C VAL A 67 0.90 -15.36 17.02
N LEU A 68 0.67 -16.66 17.22
CA LEU A 68 -0.68 -17.22 17.42
C LEU A 68 -1.29 -16.81 18.76
N ASN A 69 -0.46 -16.54 19.78
CA ASN A 69 -0.93 -16.05 21.07
C ASN A 69 -1.21 -14.54 21.09
N THR A 70 -0.91 -13.83 20.01
CA THR A 70 -1.20 -12.40 19.89
C THR A 70 -2.61 -12.19 19.34
N THR A 71 -3.50 -11.57 20.12
CA THR A 71 -4.82 -11.17 19.62
C THR A 71 -4.69 -10.03 18.61
N HIS A 72 -5.29 -10.21 17.44
CA HIS A 72 -5.37 -9.19 16.39
C HIS A 72 -6.70 -8.42 16.40
N HIS A 73 -7.47 -8.50 17.50
CA HIS A 73 -8.81 -7.90 17.63
C HIS A 73 -9.80 -8.30 16.51
N SER A 74 -9.60 -9.49 15.93
CA SER A 74 -10.50 -10.06 14.93
C SER A 74 -11.47 -11.03 15.59
N THR A 75 -12.74 -10.96 15.22
CA THR A 75 -13.75 -11.97 15.58
C THR A 75 -13.79 -13.14 14.58
N LEU A 76 -12.99 -13.06 13.52
CA LEU A 76 -12.92 -14.08 12.48
C LEU A 76 -12.14 -15.30 12.99
N THR A 77 -12.83 -16.42 13.15
CA THR A 77 -12.28 -17.71 13.59
C THR A 77 -12.20 -18.70 12.43
N GLY A 78 -11.54 -19.84 12.62
CA GLY A 78 -11.48 -20.90 11.60
C GLY A 78 -10.57 -20.60 10.40
N ILE A 79 -9.69 -19.60 10.51
CA ILE A 79 -8.67 -19.31 9.50
C ILE A 79 -7.62 -20.42 9.53
N THR A 80 -7.57 -21.20 8.47
CA THR A 80 -6.56 -22.25 8.27
C THR A 80 -5.74 -21.97 7.01
N PRO A 81 -4.57 -22.61 6.84
CA PRO A 81 -3.79 -22.49 5.61
C PRO A 81 -4.54 -22.90 4.33
N ASN A 82 -5.62 -23.67 4.46
CA ASN A 82 -6.42 -24.25 3.38
C ASN A 82 -7.81 -23.58 3.21
N ILE A 83 -8.05 -22.43 3.84
CA ILE A 83 -9.32 -21.71 3.70
C ILE A 83 -9.54 -21.28 2.24
N ASP A 84 -10.80 -21.19 1.82
CA ASP A 84 -11.16 -20.60 0.53
C ASP A 84 -10.60 -19.16 0.45
N PRO A 85 -9.71 -18.87 -0.53
CA PRO A 85 -9.14 -17.54 -0.74
C PRO A 85 -10.18 -16.43 -0.89
N SER A 86 -11.39 -16.75 -1.36
CA SER A 86 -12.50 -15.78 -1.44
C SER A 86 -12.81 -15.15 -0.07
N THR A 87 -12.69 -15.93 1.00
CA THR A 87 -12.92 -15.48 2.40
C THR A 87 -11.91 -14.41 2.83
N LEU A 88 -10.70 -14.44 2.26
CA LEU A 88 -9.63 -13.49 2.59
C LEU A 88 -9.62 -12.27 1.67
N PHE A 89 -10.05 -12.43 0.41
CA PHE A 89 -9.79 -11.44 -0.65
C PHE A 89 -11.03 -10.76 -1.24
N VAL A 90 -12.27 -11.21 -0.92
CA VAL A 90 -13.53 -10.66 -1.50
C VAL A 90 -14.24 -9.67 -0.55
N GLY A 91 -13.67 -9.34 0.60
CA GLY A 91 -14.29 -8.44 1.58
C GLY A 91 -14.42 -6.98 1.12
N ASN A 92 -15.56 -6.33 1.41
CA ASN A 92 -15.82 -4.90 1.18
C ASN A 92 -15.19 -4.02 2.27
N ASN A 93 -13.99 -4.38 2.74
CA ASN A 93 -13.36 -3.84 3.94
C ASN A 93 -12.48 -2.60 3.65
N SER A 94 -12.51 -2.08 2.42
CA SER A 94 -11.74 -0.89 2.03
C SER A 94 -12.64 0.35 2.00
N CYS A 95 -12.17 1.42 2.64
CA CYS A 95 -12.70 2.76 2.41
C CYS A 95 -12.23 3.20 1.02
N VAL A 96 -13.18 3.52 0.14
CA VAL A 96 -12.96 3.58 -1.32
C VAL A 96 -12.26 4.84 -1.80
N LEU A 97 -12.35 5.92 -1.03
CA LEU A 97 -11.61 7.14 -1.31
C LEU A 97 -10.48 7.23 -0.30
N ALA A 98 -9.27 6.90 -0.76
CA ALA A 98 -8.08 7.39 -0.08
C ALA A 98 -8.15 8.93 -0.15
N PRO A 99 -8.09 9.65 0.98
CA PRO A 99 -8.02 11.09 0.93
C PRO A 99 -6.79 11.49 0.13
N GLU A 100 -6.94 12.40 -0.82
CA GLU A 100 -5.79 13.06 -1.43
C GLU A 100 -4.97 13.69 -0.30
N THR A 101 -3.68 13.40 -0.29
CA THR A 101 -2.76 13.94 0.71
C THR A 101 -1.76 14.86 0.02
N THR A 102 -1.32 15.90 0.71
CA THR A 102 -0.36 16.87 0.17
C THR A 102 0.96 16.19 -0.17
N GLU A 103 1.33 16.20 -1.45
CA GLU A 103 2.61 15.72 -1.95
C GLU A 103 3.77 16.28 -1.10
N GLY A 104 4.59 15.38 -0.55
CA GLY A 104 5.71 15.75 0.30
C GLY A 104 6.90 16.30 -0.51
N PRO A 105 7.85 17.00 0.13
CA PRO A 105 8.96 17.70 -0.54
C PRO A 105 10.00 16.78 -1.21
N TYR A 106 9.77 15.47 -1.23
CA TYR A 106 10.72 14.44 -1.66
C TYR A 106 10.27 13.71 -2.93
N TYR A 107 9.30 14.27 -3.65
CA TYR A 107 8.97 13.82 -5.00
C TYR A 107 10.14 14.08 -5.95
N VAL A 108 10.40 13.12 -6.83
CA VAL A 108 11.45 13.19 -7.84
C VAL A 108 10.82 12.78 -9.18
N VAL A 109 11.13 13.52 -10.24
CA VAL A 109 10.59 13.28 -11.57
C VAL A 109 11.54 12.36 -12.36
N GLY A 110 10.98 11.47 -13.18
CA GLY A 110 11.76 10.60 -14.08
C GLY A 110 12.03 9.20 -13.53
N GLU A 111 11.12 8.70 -12.69
CA GLU A 111 11.23 7.37 -12.08
C GLU A 111 11.13 6.22 -13.10
N LEU A 112 11.62 5.05 -12.70
CA LEU A 112 11.72 3.88 -13.56
C LEU A 112 10.42 3.08 -13.61
N PHE A 113 10.02 2.59 -14.78
CA PHE A 113 8.96 1.59 -14.90
C PHE A 113 9.46 0.23 -14.40
N ARG A 114 9.04 -0.16 -13.19
CA ARG A 114 9.48 -1.41 -12.55
C ARG A 114 8.52 -1.87 -11.46
N SER A 115 8.39 -3.18 -11.31
CA SER A 115 7.58 -3.80 -10.26
C SER A 115 8.36 -3.99 -8.95
N ASN A 116 9.66 -4.30 -9.03
CA ASN A 116 10.50 -4.42 -7.84
C ASN A 116 11.25 -3.11 -7.60
N VAL A 117 10.96 -2.48 -6.46
CA VAL A 117 11.57 -1.21 -6.03
C VAL A 117 12.45 -1.38 -4.79
N THR A 118 12.78 -2.61 -4.38
CA THR A 118 13.57 -2.84 -3.16
C THR A 118 15.00 -2.36 -3.27
N ASP A 119 15.63 -2.52 -4.44
CA ASP A 119 17.08 -2.31 -4.67
C ASP A 119 17.94 -2.89 -3.54
N ASP A 120 17.64 -4.13 -3.14
CA ASP A 120 18.29 -4.89 -2.06
C ASP A 120 18.34 -4.22 -0.68
N MET A 121 17.51 -3.21 -0.45
CA MET A 121 17.42 -2.55 0.85
C MET A 121 16.94 -3.52 1.93
N ALA A 122 17.62 -3.49 3.08
CA ALA A 122 17.22 -4.26 4.24
C ALA A 122 15.89 -3.75 4.83
N GLY A 123 15.00 -4.67 5.20
CA GLY A 123 13.71 -4.34 5.78
C GLY A 123 12.75 -5.52 5.81
N ILE A 124 11.51 -5.25 6.22
CA ILE A 124 10.43 -6.24 6.14
C ILE A 124 9.89 -6.22 4.70
N PRO A 125 9.91 -7.34 3.95
CA PRO A 125 9.34 -7.36 2.60
C PRO A 125 7.88 -6.95 2.59
N LEU A 126 7.52 -6.09 1.65
CA LEU A 126 6.18 -5.58 1.41
C LEU A 126 5.78 -5.89 -0.03
N TYR A 127 4.70 -6.65 -0.20
CA TYR A 127 4.12 -6.95 -1.50
C TYR A 127 2.78 -6.25 -1.59
N MET A 128 2.63 -5.43 -2.62
CA MET A 128 1.46 -4.58 -2.80
C MET A 128 0.69 -5.00 -4.03
N ASP A 129 -0.62 -4.97 -3.86
CA ASP A 129 -1.60 -5.32 -4.85
C ASP A 129 -2.64 -4.21 -4.93
N ILE A 130 -2.54 -3.37 -5.95
CA ILE A 130 -3.34 -2.14 -6.04
C ILE A 130 -4.31 -2.32 -7.21
N GLN A 131 -5.59 -2.01 -6.97
CA GLN A 131 -6.61 -2.00 -8.00
C GLN A 131 -7.32 -0.65 -8.03
N LEU A 132 -7.34 -0.04 -9.21
CA LEU A 132 -7.97 1.23 -9.47
C LEU A 132 -9.32 1.02 -10.16
N ILE A 133 -10.39 1.40 -9.47
CA ILE A 133 -11.77 1.33 -9.97
C ILE A 133 -12.36 2.74 -10.01
N ASN A 134 -12.95 3.11 -11.14
CA ASN A 134 -13.77 4.30 -11.24
C ASN A 134 -15.05 4.10 -10.42
N THR A 135 -15.24 4.91 -9.38
CA THR A 135 -16.34 4.77 -8.43
C THR A 135 -17.71 5.16 -9.00
N ASN A 136 -17.73 5.93 -10.10
CA ASN A 136 -18.97 6.35 -10.77
C ASN A 136 -19.42 5.31 -11.80
N THR A 137 -18.50 4.80 -12.61
CA THR A 137 -18.82 3.85 -13.68
C THR A 137 -18.67 2.40 -13.26
N CYS A 138 -18.00 2.14 -12.14
CA CYS A 138 -17.62 0.80 -11.66
C CYS A 138 -16.76 0.02 -12.68
N GLU A 139 -16.04 0.74 -13.53
CA GLU A 139 -15.06 0.15 -14.46
C GLU A 139 -13.65 0.22 -13.84
N PRO A 140 -12.83 -0.82 -14.01
CA PRO A 140 -11.41 -0.72 -13.77
C PRO A 140 -10.77 0.30 -14.71
N LEU A 141 -9.74 0.97 -14.21
CA LEU A 141 -8.97 1.94 -14.96
C LEU A 141 -7.74 1.27 -15.54
N GLU A 142 -7.74 0.97 -16.84
CA GLU A 142 -6.60 0.42 -17.58
C GLU A 142 -5.63 1.53 -18.01
N GLY A 143 -4.33 1.24 -18.02
CA GLY A 143 -3.29 2.11 -18.56
C GLY A 143 -2.98 3.35 -17.71
N VAL A 144 -3.49 3.40 -16.47
CA VAL A 144 -3.17 4.48 -15.53
C VAL A 144 -1.81 4.21 -14.92
N ALA A 145 -0.87 5.13 -15.16
CA ALA A 145 0.43 5.11 -14.50
C ALA A 145 0.28 5.55 -13.03
N LEU A 146 0.78 4.72 -12.13
CA LEU A 146 0.89 5.00 -10.70
C LEU A 146 2.38 5.16 -10.37
N ASP A 147 2.72 6.32 -9.82
CA ASP A 147 4.07 6.66 -9.37
C ASP A 147 4.17 6.38 -7.87
N PHE A 148 4.90 5.34 -7.51
CA PHE A 148 5.00 4.87 -6.15
C PHE A 148 6.33 5.27 -5.55
N TRP A 149 6.31 6.01 -4.43
CA TRP A 149 7.54 6.32 -3.68
C TRP A 149 7.41 6.26 -2.15
N HIS A 150 8.49 5.85 -1.48
CA HIS A 150 8.62 5.92 -0.02
C HIS A 150 10.09 5.89 0.44
N CYS A 151 10.31 6.16 1.74
CA CYS A 151 11.62 6.02 2.36
C CYS A 151 11.97 4.54 2.65
N ASN A 152 13.26 4.27 2.83
CA ASN A 152 13.72 2.96 3.31
C ASN A 152 13.28 2.67 4.76
N ALA A 153 13.67 1.51 5.30
CA ALA A 153 13.33 1.07 6.65
C ALA A 153 13.81 2.02 7.78
N THR A 154 14.79 2.89 7.52
CA THR A 154 15.34 3.85 8.49
C THR A 154 14.82 5.28 8.29
N GLY A 155 13.95 5.51 7.31
CA GLY A 155 13.33 6.82 7.07
C GLY A 155 14.07 7.72 6.08
N VAL A 156 15.03 7.20 5.31
CA VAL A 156 15.76 7.97 4.29
C VAL A 156 15.10 7.79 2.92
N TYR A 157 14.83 8.88 2.21
CA TYR A 157 14.38 8.86 0.82
C TYR A 157 15.58 8.80 -0.13
N SER A 158 15.50 7.93 -1.14
CA SER A 158 16.42 7.90 -2.27
C SER A 158 16.25 9.12 -3.17
N GLY A 159 17.26 9.48 -3.97
CA GLY A 159 17.21 10.61 -4.91
C GLY A 159 17.23 11.99 -4.25
N VAL A 160 17.42 12.07 -2.94
CA VAL A 160 17.33 13.32 -2.16
C VAL A 160 18.58 13.50 -1.30
N SER A 161 19.16 14.70 -1.30
CA SER A 161 20.17 15.11 -0.33
C SER A 161 19.68 16.38 0.37
N ALA A 162 19.25 16.24 1.62
CA ALA A 162 18.69 17.32 2.41
C ALA A 162 18.88 17.03 3.91
N SER A 163 19.12 18.08 4.71
CA SER A 163 19.38 17.97 6.16
C SER A 163 18.25 17.27 6.95
N GLY A 164 17.02 17.26 6.41
CA GLY A 164 15.84 16.60 7.00
C GLY A 164 15.58 15.17 6.53
N ASN A 165 16.41 14.60 5.66
CA ASN A 165 16.18 13.28 5.05
C ASN A 165 16.74 12.12 5.88
N GLY A 166 17.32 12.39 7.05
CA GLY A 166 17.87 11.35 7.94
C GLY A 166 19.22 10.79 7.52
N ASN A 167 19.80 11.27 6.41
CA ASN A 167 21.19 11.06 6.01
C ASN A 167 21.96 12.41 5.97
N SER A 168 23.27 12.35 5.74
CA SER A 168 24.07 13.57 5.59
C SER A 168 23.64 14.36 4.36
N ASP A 169 23.58 15.68 4.48
CA ASP A 169 23.42 16.65 3.39
C ASP A 169 24.60 16.68 2.40
N THR A 170 25.64 15.89 2.66
CA THR A 170 26.78 15.67 1.74
C THR A 170 26.78 14.26 1.12
N ASP A 171 25.76 13.45 1.40
CA ASP A 171 25.59 12.12 0.83
C ASP A 171 25.14 12.21 -0.64
N THR A 172 26.12 12.43 -1.51
CA THR A 172 25.91 12.48 -2.97
C THR A 172 25.64 11.10 -3.58
N ALA A 173 25.98 10.02 -2.87
CA ALA A 173 25.68 8.67 -3.35
C ALA A 173 24.17 8.40 -3.36
N ASN A 174 23.43 8.96 -2.39
CA ASN A 174 21.98 8.82 -2.33
C ASN A 174 21.23 9.55 -3.45
N LEU A 175 21.85 10.55 -4.12
CA LEU A 175 21.22 11.25 -5.25
C LEU A 175 20.98 10.35 -6.47
N ASN A 176 21.81 9.32 -6.65
CA ASN A 176 21.68 8.35 -7.73
C ASN A 176 20.92 7.08 -7.30
N ALA A 177 20.52 6.98 -6.03
CA ALA A 177 19.75 5.85 -5.54
C ALA A 177 18.30 5.97 -5.99
N THR A 178 17.67 4.82 -6.28
CA THR A 178 16.27 4.75 -6.74
C THR A 178 15.38 3.91 -5.83
N TYR A 179 15.90 3.33 -4.74
CA TYR A 179 15.15 2.41 -3.88
C TYR A 179 13.84 3.02 -3.40
N GLY A 180 12.82 2.19 -3.24
CA GLY A 180 11.50 2.61 -2.81
C GLY A 180 10.76 3.48 -3.82
N ARG A 181 11.23 3.59 -5.07
CA ARG A 181 10.61 4.39 -6.15
C ARG A 181 10.37 3.57 -7.41
N GLY A 182 9.22 3.74 -8.05
CA GLY A 182 8.94 3.12 -9.35
C GLY A 182 7.54 3.40 -9.87
N ILE A 183 7.39 3.28 -11.19
CA ILE A 183 6.14 3.48 -11.90
C ILE A 183 5.61 2.14 -12.39
N GLN A 184 4.31 1.92 -12.26
CA GLN A 184 3.59 0.81 -12.88
C GLN A 184 2.33 1.34 -13.56
N ALA A 185 1.98 0.79 -14.72
CA ALA A 185 0.69 1.03 -15.33
C ALA A 185 -0.29 -0.07 -14.93
N THR A 186 -1.55 0.30 -14.70
CA THR A 186 -2.61 -0.67 -14.49
C THR A 186 -2.90 -1.51 -15.74
N ASP A 187 -3.17 -2.79 -15.54
CA ASP A 187 -3.63 -3.70 -16.59
C ASP A 187 -5.13 -3.53 -16.92
N ILE A 188 -5.66 -4.40 -17.78
CA ILE A 188 -7.08 -4.45 -18.19
C ILE A 188 -8.06 -4.66 -17.02
N GLU A 189 -7.58 -5.14 -15.88
CA GLU A 189 -8.33 -5.35 -14.64
C GLU A 189 -8.17 -4.16 -13.67
N GLY A 190 -7.52 -3.09 -14.14
CA GLY A 190 -7.17 -1.93 -13.36
C GLY A 190 -6.18 -2.25 -12.25
N ALA A 191 -5.42 -3.34 -12.36
CA ALA A 191 -4.55 -3.84 -11.31
C ALA A 191 -3.07 -3.59 -11.63
N LEU A 192 -2.28 -3.39 -10.59
CA LEU A 192 -0.82 -3.35 -10.65
C LEU A 192 -0.22 -3.90 -9.36
N GLN A 193 1.05 -4.31 -9.43
CA GLN A 193 1.75 -4.93 -8.31
C GLN A 193 3.15 -4.36 -8.14
N PHE A 194 3.53 -4.19 -6.87
CA PHE A 194 4.88 -3.77 -6.46
C PHE A 194 5.46 -4.73 -5.42
N GLN A 195 6.78 -4.92 -5.49
CA GLN A 195 7.60 -5.52 -4.44
C GLN A 195 8.48 -4.42 -3.84
N SER A 196 8.42 -4.26 -2.53
CA SER A 196 9.19 -3.27 -1.78
C SER A 196 9.53 -3.77 -0.37
N ILE A 197 9.95 -2.85 0.51
CA ILE A 197 10.11 -3.02 1.94
C ILE A 197 9.16 -2.09 2.70
N PHE A 198 8.78 -2.48 3.91
CA PHE A 198 7.96 -1.64 4.79
C PHE A 198 8.74 -0.36 5.18
N PRO A 199 8.19 0.84 4.95
CA PRO A 199 8.91 2.09 5.19
C PRO A 199 9.12 2.37 6.68
N GLY A 200 10.28 2.96 6.99
CA GLY A 200 10.55 3.53 8.29
C GLY A 200 9.69 4.76 8.59
N HIS A 201 9.95 5.39 9.73
CA HIS A 201 9.42 6.72 10.03
C HIS A 201 10.54 7.74 9.84
N TYR A 202 10.19 8.96 9.40
CA TYR A 202 11.12 10.07 9.37
C TYR A 202 10.54 11.24 10.14
N MET A 203 11.41 12.15 10.61
CA MET A 203 11.11 13.18 11.61
C MET A 203 9.71 13.80 11.43
N SER A 204 8.89 13.67 12.46
CA SER A 204 7.53 14.20 12.50
C SER A 204 6.57 13.68 11.41
N ARG A 205 6.73 12.42 10.94
CA ARG A 205 5.73 11.71 10.12
C ARG A 205 5.64 10.23 10.51
N LYS A 206 4.44 9.67 10.53
CA LYS A 206 4.25 8.20 10.61
C LYS A 206 4.81 7.54 9.35
N SER A 207 5.12 6.25 9.39
CA SER A 207 5.39 5.45 8.17
C SER A 207 4.25 5.62 7.16
N HIS A 208 4.60 5.98 5.93
CA HIS A 208 3.65 6.14 4.83
C HIS A 208 4.37 5.94 3.49
N SER A 209 3.58 5.61 2.47
CA SER A 209 3.99 5.58 1.07
C SER A 209 3.06 6.48 0.28
N TRP A 210 3.57 7.06 -0.80
CA TRP A 210 2.80 7.90 -1.71
C TRP A 210 2.53 7.10 -2.99
N PRO A 211 1.25 6.84 -3.30
CA PRO A 211 0.82 6.33 -4.60
C PRO A 211 0.53 7.45 -5.60
#